data_AF-A0A830CKK1-F1
#
_entry.id   AF-A0A830CKK1-F1
#
_cell.length_a   1.000
_cell.length_b   1.000
_cell.length_c   1.000
_cell.angle_alpha   90.00
_cell.angle_beta   90.00
_cell.angle_gamma   90.00
#
_symmetry.space_group_name_H-M   'P 1'
#
loop_
_entity.id
_entity.type
_entity.pdbx_description
1 polymer ?
#
loop_
_entity_poly.entity_id
_entity_poly.type
_entity_poly.pdbx_seq_one_letter_code
_entity_poly.pdbx_strand_id
1 'polypeptide(L)'
;MLSVSSCNEPSLRADYHALFSAAQDVAESLKKQQQNLLSTWTIRAVWANDSFVFSKATGKIKELISALPAATKEEDMDEAAALKDETEELNADGQINKEPDEDEPDPFGLDALISNVPKEEKTKGKKDSSSNSGKEDEQESRRFLKLKREALISCLDIAAKRYRTPWCQTAIDILSKHAFDNIVRFTSQQRDAIEKLWASIREQQTRRKQGKSVSGKLDVNGFEWLQQKYAT
;
A
#
# COMPACT_ATOMS: atom_id res chain seq x y z
N MET A 1 6.42 -9.37 -21.71
CA MET A 1 6.06 -10.07 -20.45
C MET A 1 7.16 -9.84 -19.43
N LEU A 2 7.01 -8.85 -18.54
CA LEU A 2 7.92 -8.74 -17.40
C LEU A 2 7.58 -9.90 -16.45
N SER A 3 8.50 -10.86 -16.38
CA SER A 3 8.52 -11.88 -15.34
C SER A 3 8.26 -11.18 -14.00
N VAL A 4 7.27 -11.65 -13.24
CA VAL A 4 7.13 -11.35 -11.81
C VAL A 4 8.36 -11.96 -11.14
N SER A 5 9.48 -11.27 -11.30
CA SER A 5 10.75 -11.57 -10.66
C SER A 5 10.44 -11.66 -9.18
N SER A 6 10.72 -12.82 -8.62
CA SER A 6 10.53 -13.14 -7.21
C SER A 6 11.18 -12.03 -6.36
N CYS A 7 10.37 -11.07 -5.89
CA CYS A 7 10.76 -10.06 -4.89
C CYS A 7 11.12 -10.67 -3.52
N ASN A 8 11.23 -12.01 -3.43
CA ASN A 8 11.65 -12.74 -2.25
C ASN A 8 13.16 -13.03 -2.21
N GLU A 9 13.94 -12.61 -3.22
CA GLU A 9 15.39 -12.79 -3.19
C GLU A 9 15.99 -12.07 -1.96
N PRO A 10 16.77 -12.77 -1.11
CA PRO A 10 17.37 -12.16 0.08
C PRO A 10 18.27 -10.96 -0.22
N SER A 11 19.07 -11.02 -1.31
CA SER A 11 19.99 -9.96 -1.72
C SER A 11 19.22 -8.67 -2.04
N LEU A 12 18.19 -8.80 -2.89
CA LEU A 12 17.34 -7.67 -3.28
C LEU A 12 16.62 -7.05 -2.07
N ARG A 13 16.18 -7.88 -1.11
CA ARG A 13 15.59 -7.39 0.14
C ARG A 13 16.59 -6.61 1.00
N ALA A 14 17.84 -7.06 1.07
CA ALA A 14 18.91 -6.36 1.78
C ALA A 14 19.20 -5.00 1.12
N ASP A 15 19.26 -4.95 -0.22
CA ASP A 15 19.49 -3.72 -0.97
C ASP A 15 18.35 -2.71 -0.77
N TYR A 16 17.09 -3.15 -0.84
CA TYR A 16 15.95 -2.29 -0.52
C TYR A 16 15.98 -1.81 0.92
N HIS A 17 16.33 -2.68 1.88
CA HIS A 17 16.45 -2.26 3.27
C HIS A 17 17.55 -1.20 3.45
N ALA A 18 18.72 -1.39 2.82
CA ALA A 18 19.81 -0.41 2.84
C ALA A 18 19.37 0.93 2.23
N LEU A 19 18.65 0.89 1.11
CA LEU A 19 18.09 2.09 0.47
C LEU A 19 17.11 2.83 1.39
N PHE A 20 16.15 2.11 2.00
CA PHE A 20 15.19 2.74 2.92
C PHE A 20 15.87 3.27 4.19
N SER A 21 16.89 2.58 4.71
CA SER A 21 17.69 3.07 5.83
C SER A 21 18.44 4.37 5.46
N ALA A 22 19.15 4.38 4.33
CA ALA A 22 19.88 5.57 3.87
C ALA A 22 18.93 6.75 3.58
N ALA A 23 17.77 6.49 2.96
CA ALA A 23 16.75 7.51 2.72
C ALA A 23 16.17 8.07 4.02
N GLN A 24 16.04 7.24 5.05
CA GLN A 24 15.57 7.66 6.37
C GLN A 24 16.60 8.54 7.10
N ASP A 25 17.89 8.28 6.94
CA ASP A 25 18.97 9.06 7.56
C ASP A 25 19.02 10.50 7.01
N VAL A 26 18.68 10.68 5.74
CA VAL A 26 18.61 12.01 5.10
C VAL A 26 17.20 12.60 5.12
N ALA A 27 16.22 11.96 5.77
CA ALA A 27 14.82 12.36 5.68
C ALA A 27 14.57 13.81 6.14
N GLU A 28 15.30 14.30 7.14
CA GLU A 28 15.19 15.67 7.64
C GLU A 28 15.59 16.72 6.60
N SER A 29 16.46 16.36 5.66
CA SER A 29 16.90 17.23 4.56
C SER A 29 15.93 17.25 3.37
N LEU A 30 14.97 16.32 3.31
CA LEU A 30 14.00 16.21 2.22
C LEU A 30 12.91 17.27 2.35
N LYS A 31 12.33 17.67 1.22
CA LYS A 31 11.13 18.52 1.21
C LYS A 31 9.96 17.80 1.88
N LYS A 32 9.02 18.56 2.45
CA LYS A 32 7.87 17.98 3.16
C LYS A 32 7.09 16.97 2.33
N GLN A 33 6.89 17.25 1.05
CA GLN A 33 6.24 16.35 0.09
C GLN A 33 7.01 15.04 -0.10
N GLN A 34 8.34 15.10 -0.18
CA GLN A 34 9.19 13.92 -0.32
C GLN A 34 9.25 13.10 0.97
N GLN A 35 9.28 13.75 2.13
CA GLN A 35 9.18 13.08 3.44
C GLN A 35 7.86 12.30 3.56
N ASN A 36 6.78 12.92 3.12
CA ASN A 36 5.45 12.33 3.10
C ASN A 36 5.42 11.08 2.19
N LEU A 37 5.96 11.18 0.97
CA LEU A 37 6.08 10.03 0.06
C LEU A 37 6.95 8.92 0.67
N LEU A 38 8.12 9.26 1.20
CA LEU A 38 9.03 8.31 1.86
C LEU A 38 8.32 7.60 3.02
N SER A 39 7.52 8.31 3.81
CA SER A 39 6.72 7.72 4.88
C SER A 39 5.73 6.70 4.35
N THR A 40 4.98 7.04 3.29
CA THR A 40 4.02 6.13 2.64
C THR A 40 4.70 4.87 2.09
N TRP A 41 5.84 5.02 1.42
CA TRP A 41 6.61 3.89 0.89
C TRP A 41 7.19 3.02 2.00
N THR A 42 7.68 3.63 3.07
CA THR A 42 8.19 2.92 4.25
C THR A 42 7.09 2.10 4.91
N ILE A 43 5.87 2.62 5.02
CA ILE A 43 4.72 1.88 5.56
C ILE A 43 4.48 0.59 4.74
N ARG A 44 4.49 0.70 3.40
CA ARG A 44 4.32 -0.45 2.50
C ARG A 44 5.48 -1.45 2.61
N ALA A 45 6.72 -0.96 2.65
CA ALA A 45 7.92 -1.79 2.66
C ALA A 45 8.10 -2.58 3.97
N VAL A 46 7.83 -1.95 5.11
CA VAL A 46 8.05 -2.55 6.45
C VAL A 46 7.14 -3.76 6.69
N TRP A 47 5.97 -3.84 6.05
CA TRP A 47 5.05 -4.98 6.17
C TRP A 47 5.36 -6.16 5.25
N ALA A 48 6.20 -5.95 4.24
CA ALA A 48 6.63 -7.02 3.33
C ALA A 48 7.72 -7.92 3.93
N ASN A 49 8.36 -7.50 5.03
CA ASN A 49 9.53 -8.17 5.63
C ASN A 49 9.21 -9.11 6.80
N ASP A 50 10.15 -10.02 7.09
CA ASP A 50 10.00 -11.19 7.96
C ASP A 50 9.75 -10.90 9.46
N SER A 51 9.40 -11.98 10.18
CA SER A 51 8.64 -12.05 11.44
C SER A 51 9.03 -11.13 12.59
N PHE A 52 10.30 -10.77 12.77
CA PHE A 52 10.72 -9.99 13.92
C PHE A 52 10.32 -8.51 13.81
N VAL A 53 10.25 -8.00 12.59
CA VAL A 53 9.80 -6.61 12.34
C VAL A 53 8.28 -6.52 12.32
N PHE A 54 7.57 -7.64 12.14
CA PHE A 54 6.12 -7.70 11.99
C PHE A 54 5.35 -7.10 13.16
N SER A 55 5.74 -7.40 14.40
CA SER A 55 5.05 -6.87 15.59
C SER A 55 5.24 -5.35 15.72
N LYS A 56 6.45 -4.86 15.47
CA LYS A 56 6.78 -3.43 15.45
C LYS A 56 6.06 -2.71 14.31
N ALA A 57 6.02 -3.33 13.13
CA ALA A 57 5.27 -2.86 11.96
C ALA A 57 3.78 -2.74 12.28
N THR A 58 3.22 -3.76 12.94
CA THR A 58 1.83 -3.77 13.38
C THR A 58 1.54 -2.62 14.34
N GLY A 59 2.41 -2.40 15.33
CA GLY A 59 2.30 -1.27 16.26
C GLY A 59 2.28 0.08 15.56
N LYS A 60 3.25 0.32 14.65
CA LYS A 60 3.32 1.54 13.85
C LYS A 60 2.06 1.77 13.01
N ILE A 61 1.52 0.72 12.37
CA ILE A 61 0.28 0.85 11.59
C ILE A 61 -0.89 1.24 12.49
N LYS A 62 -1.03 0.62 13.66
CA LYS A 62 -2.10 1.00 14.60
C LYS A 62 -2.01 2.48 14.99
N GLU A 63 -0.82 2.96 15.30
CA GLU A 63 -0.58 4.38 15.60
C GLU A 63 -0.97 5.28 14.41
N LEU A 64 -0.57 4.89 13.19
CA LEU A 64 -0.91 5.64 11.98
C LEU A 64 -2.41 5.67 11.70
N ILE A 65 -3.12 4.55 11.93
CA ILE A 65 -4.59 4.49 11.83
C ILE A 65 -5.22 5.42 12.86
N SER A 66 -4.78 5.38 14.11
CA SER A 66 -5.30 6.25 15.18
C SER A 66 -5.05 7.73 14.91
N ALA A 67 -3.95 8.05 14.23
CA ALA A 67 -3.57 9.42 13.87
C ALA A 67 -4.29 9.96 12.62
N LEU A 68 -5.03 9.14 11.86
CA LEU A 68 -5.76 9.62 10.69
C LEU A 68 -6.94 10.53 11.09
N PRO A 69 -7.20 11.64 10.37
CA PRO A 69 -8.44 12.38 10.54
C PRO A 69 -9.65 11.56 10.07
N ALA A 70 -10.83 11.86 10.62
CA ALA A 70 -12.08 11.27 10.15
C ALA A 70 -12.29 11.59 8.66
N ALA A 71 -12.73 10.60 7.87
CA ALA A 71 -12.95 10.82 6.44
C ALA A 71 -14.18 11.70 6.22
N THR A 72 -14.07 12.66 5.30
CA THR A 72 -15.17 13.58 4.97
C THR A 72 -15.97 13.09 3.77
N LYS A 73 -17.19 13.59 3.61
CA LYS A 73 -18.05 13.25 2.46
C LYS A 73 -17.46 13.68 1.12
N GLU A 74 -16.63 14.73 1.11
CA GLU A 74 -15.92 15.19 -0.10
C GLU A 74 -14.90 14.13 -0.54
N GLU A 75 -14.12 13.58 0.39
CA GLU A 75 -13.17 12.50 0.11
C GLU A 75 -13.87 11.22 -0.38
N ASP A 76 -15.07 10.92 0.13
CA ASP A 76 -15.89 9.80 -0.34
C ASP A 76 -16.34 9.98 -1.81
N MET A 77 -16.68 11.21 -2.20
CA MET A 77 -17.07 11.52 -3.58
C MET A 77 -15.88 11.49 -4.54
N ASP A 78 -14.73 12.02 -4.12
CA ASP A 78 -13.49 12.03 -4.91
C ASP A 78 -12.97 10.61 -5.17
N GLU A 79 -13.08 9.71 -4.19
CA GLU A 79 -12.72 8.29 -4.36
C GLU A 79 -13.67 7.59 -5.33
N ALA A 80 -14.98 7.83 -5.21
CA ALA A 80 -15.97 7.26 -6.11
C ALA A 80 -15.83 7.74 -7.57
N ALA A 81 -15.39 8.98 -7.78
CA ALA A 81 -15.09 9.51 -9.10
C ALA A 81 -13.83 8.88 -9.70
N ALA A 82 -12.75 8.77 -8.92
CA ALA A 82 -11.49 8.16 -9.38
C ALA A 82 -11.66 6.69 -9.81
N LEU A 83 -12.47 5.90 -9.09
CA LEU A 83 -12.73 4.51 -9.50
C LEU A 83 -13.57 4.41 -10.79
N LYS A 84 -14.48 5.35 -11.04
CA LYS A 84 -15.24 5.36 -12.30
C LYS A 84 -14.31 5.62 -13.48
N ASP A 85 -13.39 6.56 -13.33
CA ASP A 85 -12.38 6.87 -14.33
C ASP A 85 -11.49 5.65 -14.63
N GLU A 86 -10.96 4.97 -13.59
CA GLU A 86 -10.20 3.72 -13.76
C GLU A 86 -11.03 2.61 -14.43
N THR A 87 -12.33 2.51 -14.11
CA THR A 87 -13.22 1.51 -14.71
C THR A 87 -13.52 1.82 -16.17
N GLU A 88 -13.62 3.10 -16.54
CA GLU A 88 -13.83 3.55 -17.92
C GLU A 88 -12.55 3.35 -18.78
N GLU A 89 -11.37 3.64 -18.23
CA GLU A 89 -10.08 3.38 -18.88
C GLU A 89 -9.85 1.88 -19.15
N LEU A 90 -10.19 1.00 -18.20
CA LEU A 90 -10.07 -0.45 -18.36
C LEU A 90 -11.04 -1.04 -19.41
N ASN A 91 -12.15 -0.34 -19.70
CA ASN A 91 -13.09 -0.75 -20.74
C ASN A 91 -12.72 -0.24 -22.14
N ALA A 92 -11.90 0.81 -22.23
CA ALA A 92 -11.43 1.38 -23.50
C ALA A 92 -10.26 0.60 -24.13
N ASP A 93 -9.49 -0.16 -23.34
CA ASP A 93 -8.34 -0.96 -23.81
C ASP A 93 -8.74 -2.25 -24.56
N GLY A 94 -10.04 -2.51 -24.74
CA GLY A 94 -10.57 -3.70 -25.40
C GLY A 94 -10.69 -3.62 -26.93
N GLN A 95 -10.38 -2.48 -27.57
CA GLN A 95 -10.68 -2.33 -29.00
C GLN A 95 -9.76 -1.37 -29.78
N ILE A 96 -8.47 -1.68 -29.93
CA ILE A 96 -7.68 -1.12 -31.05
C ILE A 96 -6.76 -2.21 -31.65
N ASN A 97 -7.20 -2.78 -32.77
CA ASN A 97 -6.36 -3.51 -33.71
C ASN A 97 -6.09 -2.57 -34.89
N LYS A 98 -4.85 -2.10 -35.04
CA LYS A 98 -4.19 -1.70 -36.31
C LYS A 98 -2.80 -1.11 -36.04
N GLU A 99 -1.77 -1.90 -36.35
CA GLU A 99 -0.50 -1.40 -36.92
C GLU A 99 -0.66 -1.29 -38.46
N PRO A 100 0.24 -0.63 -39.23
CA PRO A 100 1.64 -0.26 -38.93
C PRO A 100 2.04 1.20 -39.30
N ASP A 101 3.13 1.72 -38.74
CA ASP A 101 4.42 1.89 -39.42
C ASP A 101 5.48 2.58 -38.54
N GLU A 102 6.72 2.36 -38.92
CA GLU A 102 8.01 2.62 -38.28
C GLU A 102 8.21 3.99 -37.59
N ASP A 103 8.49 3.96 -36.29
CA ASP A 103 9.58 4.70 -35.62
C ASP A 103 9.59 4.24 -34.16
N GLU A 104 10.64 3.51 -33.77
CA GLU A 104 10.80 2.95 -32.43
C GLU A 104 10.86 4.12 -31.40
N PRO A 105 9.86 4.30 -30.52
CA PRO A 105 9.87 5.43 -29.61
C PRO A 105 10.97 5.23 -28.56
N ASP A 106 11.86 6.22 -28.44
CA ASP A 106 12.95 6.26 -27.46
C ASP A 106 12.46 5.87 -26.06
N PRO A 107 12.87 4.71 -25.51
CA PRO A 107 12.37 4.18 -24.24
C PRO A 107 12.76 5.02 -23.02
N PHE A 108 13.61 6.04 -23.19
CA PHE A 108 14.04 6.95 -22.14
C PHE A 108 13.68 8.43 -22.39
N GLY A 109 13.06 8.76 -23.53
CA GLY A 109 12.59 10.12 -23.83
C GLY A 109 13.69 11.20 -23.81
N LEU A 110 14.92 10.83 -24.14
CA LEU A 110 16.10 11.68 -24.13
C LEU A 110 16.25 12.52 -25.40
N ASP A 111 15.60 12.15 -26.49
CA ASP A 111 15.65 12.94 -27.74
C ASP A 111 15.09 14.37 -27.57
N ALA A 112 14.14 14.56 -26.66
CA ALA A 112 13.65 15.90 -26.29
C ALA A 112 14.71 16.76 -25.58
N LEU A 113 15.72 16.14 -24.97
CA LEU A 113 16.79 16.83 -24.24
C LEU A 113 17.95 17.27 -25.16
N ILE A 114 18.12 16.65 -26.31
CA ILE A 114 19.25 16.91 -27.22
C ILE A 114 18.89 18.04 -28.22
N SER A 115 17.61 18.30 -28.45
CA SER A 115 17.14 19.28 -29.44
C SER A 115 17.29 20.77 -29.03
N ASN A 116 17.90 21.10 -27.89
CA ASN A 116 18.03 22.49 -27.45
C ASN A 116 19.48 22.96 -27.31
N VAL A 117 20.00 23.58 -28.37
CA VAL A 117 21.13 24.51 -28.38
C VAL A 117 20.62 25.86 -28.96
N PRO A 118 20.99 27.03 -28.41
CA PRO A 118 20.02 28.03 -27.97
C PRO A 118 19.80 29.19 -28.95
N LYS A 119 18.63 29.85 -28.83
CA LYS A 119 18.43 31.24 -29.27
C LYS A 119 17.86 32.08 -28.12
N GLU A 120 18.60 33.13 -27.80
CA GLU A 120 18.22 34.23 -26.91
C GLU A 120 16.94 34.92 -27.39
N GLU A 121 16.02 35.25 -26.49
CA GLU A 121 15.41 36.59 -26.47
C GLU A 121 14.72 36.89 -25.12
N LYS A 122 15.02 38.07 -24.59
CA LYS A 122 14.45 38.66 -23.39
C LYS A 122 12.95 38.92 -23.58
N THR A 123 12.14 38.69 -22.56
CA THR A 123 11.20 39.72 -22.09
C THR A 123 10.74 39.52 -20.65
N LYS A 124 10.48 40.67 -20.05
CA LYS A 124 10.27 41.02 -18.65
C LYS A 124 8.77 41.04 -18.37
N GLY A 125 8.32 40.35 -17.33
CA GLY A 125 6.93 40.42 -16.84
C GLY A 125 6.81 39.79 -15.45
N LYS A 126 7.18 40.54 -14.40
CA LYS A 126 6.26 41.19 -13.46
C LYS A 126 5.32 40.20 -12.72
N LYS A 127 5.88 39.62 -11.66
CA LYS A 127 5.32 39.46 -10.30
C LYS A 127 3.80 39.50 -10.19
N ASP A 128 3.20 38.32 -10.18
CA ASP A 128 1.96 37.99 -9.46
C ASP A 128 1.93 36.46 -9.25
N SER A 129 2.47 35.98 -8.12
CA SER A 129 2.54 34.53 -7.83
C SER A 129 2.25 34.19 -6.36
N SER A 130 1.78 35.16 -5.57
CA SER A 130 1.74 35.01 -4.12
C SER A 130 0.39 34.54 -3.53
N SER A 131 -0.60 34.19 -4.35
CA SER A 131 -1.93 33.78 -3.87
C SER A 131 -2.32 32.32 -4.19
N ASN A 132 -1.48 31.57 -4.92
CA ASN A 132 -1.77 30.18 -5.29
C ASN A 132 -1.14 29.12 -4.37
N SER A 133 -0.08 29.45 -3.64
CA SER A 133 0.68 28.46 -2.85
C SER A 133 -0.16 27.80 -1.74
N GLY A 134 -1.03 28.55 -1.06
CA GLY A 134 -1.84 28.00 0.04
C GLY A 134 -2.89 26.98 -0.42
N LYS A 135 -3.47 27.16 -1.61
CA LYS A 135 -4.44 26.20 -2.18
C LYS A 135 -3.74 24.94 -2.68
N GLU A 136 -2.53 25.10 -3.21
CA GLU A 136 -1.69 23.99 -3.66
C GLU A 136 -1.24 23.13 -2.47
N ASP A 137 -0.79 23.75 -1.38
CA ASP A 137 -0.39 23.05 -0.15
C ASP A 137 -1.55 22.26 0.48
N GLU A 138 -2.76 22.84 0.52
CA GLU A 138 -3.97 22.14 0.98
C GLU A 138 -4.33 20.95 0.08
N GLN A 139 -4.26 21.13 -1.24
CA GLN A 139 -4.51 20.05 -2.19
C GLN A 139 -3.47 18.92 -2.09
N GLU A 140 -2.20 19.26 -1.91
CA GLU A 140 -1.14 18.29 -1.66
C GLU A 140 -1.35 17.53 -0.36
N SER A 141 -1.79 18.21 0.70
CA SER A 141 -2.11 17.57 1.98
C SER A 141 -3.26 16.56 1.84
N ARG A 142 -4.29 16.89 1.04
CA ARG A 142 -5.40 15.99 0.70
C ARG A 142 -4.91 14.78 -0.09
N ARG A 143 -4.08 14.99 -1.12
CA ARG A 143 -3.47 13.91 -1.91
C ARG A 143 -2.62 12.99 -1.03
N PHE A 144 -1.83 13.57 -0.12
CA PHE A 144 -1.03 12.80 0.81
C PHE A 144 -1.88 11.96 1.76
N LEU A 145 -2.97 12.52 2.31
CA LEU A 145 -3.90 11.78 3.15
C LEU A 145 -4.53 10.61 2.38
N LYS A 146 -4.91 10.81 1.12
CA LYS A 146 -5.40 9.74 0.23
C LYS A 146 -4.36 8.62 0.08
N LEU A 147 -3.13 8.95 -0.33
CA LEU A 147 -2.03 7.98 -0.47
C LEU A 147 -1.73 7.23 0.83
N LYS A 148 -1.79 7.93 1.97
CA LYS A 148 -1.59 7.32 3.29
C LYS A 148 -2.69 6.31 3.62
N ARG A 149 -3.96 6.65 3.38
CA ARG A 149 -5.09 5.72 3.59
C ARG A 149 -4.96 4.49 2.70
N GLU A 150 -4.67 4.67 1.42
CA GLU A 150 -4.46 3.56 0.45
C GLU A 150 -3.29 2.65 0.86
N ALA A 151 -2.18 3.23 1.33
CA ALA A 151 -1.05 2.45 1.83
C ALA A 151 -1.42 1.62 3.06
N LEU A 152 -2.24 2.15 3.96
CA LEU A 152 -2.72 1.41 5.13
C LEU A 152 -3.66 0.26 4.73
N ILE A 153 -4.56 0.47 3.77
CA ILE A 153 -5.40 -0.59 3.21
C ILE A 153 -4.56 -1.68 2.56
N SER A 154 -3.55 -1.30 1.77
CA SER A 154 -2.61 -2.25 1.16
C SER A 154 -1.89 -3.09 2.21
N CYS A 155 -1.47 -2.48 3.33
CA CYS A 155 -0.85 -3.20 4.43
C CYS A 155 -1.81 -4.18 5.11
N LEU A 156 -3.09 -3.81 5.28
CA LEU A 156 -4.10 -4.70 5.84
C LEU A 156 -4.34 -5.92 4.93
N ASP A 157 -4.41 -5.72 3.61
CA ASP A 157 -4.56 -6.82 2.65
C ASP A 157 -3.35 -7.77 2.66
N ILE A 158 -2.13 -7.21 2.67
CA ILE A 158 -0.89 -8.00 2.83
C ILE A 158 -0.91 -8.78 4.16
N ALA A 159 -1.37 -8.14 5.24
CA ALA A 159 -1.51 -8.79 6.54
C ALA A 159 -2.47 -9.97 6.50
N ALA A 160 -3.64 -9.79 5.89
CA ALA A 160 -4.64 -10.84 5.73
C ALA A 160 -4.09 -12.04 4.94
N LYS A 161 -3.31 -11.79 3.88
CA LYS A 161 -2.65 -12.84 3.07
C LYS A 161 -1.66 -13.69 3.90
N ARG A 162 -1.05 -13.10 4.93
CA ARG A 162 -0.11 -13.78 5.84
C ARG A 162 -0.79 -14.57 6.97
N TYR A 163 -2.12 -14.53 7.11
CA TYR A 163 -2.85 -15.19 8.22
C TYR A 163 -2.62 -16.71 8.32
N ARG A 164 -2.20 -17.36 7.22
CA ARG A 164 -1.83 -18.78 7.21
C ARG A 164 -0.63 -19.08 8.10
N THR A 165 0.18 -18.09 8.44
CA THR A 165 1.41 -18.26 9.20
C THR A 165 1.13 -18.14 10.70
N PRO A 166 1.32 -19.20 11.52
CA PRO A 166 0.86 -19.20 12.91
C PRO A 166 1.41 -18.07 13.79
N TRP A 167 2.68 -17.69 13.61
CA TRP A 167 3.34 -16.69 14.45
C TRP A 167 2.81 -15.26 14.27
N CYS A 168 2.12 -14.94 13.16
CA CYS A 168 1.57 -13.60 12.92
C CYS A 168 0.07 -13.48 13.21
N GLN A 169 -0.65 -14.59 13.36
CA GLN A 169 -2.13 -14.60 13.46
C GLN A 169 -2.69 -13.68 14.53
N THR A 170 -2.13 -13.72 15.75
CA THR A 170 -2.60 -12.87 16.85
C THR A 170 -2.36 -11.38 16.57
N ALA A 171 -1.23 -11.02 15.95
CA ALA A 171 -0.94 -9.64 15.61
C ALA A 171 -1.88 -9.15 14.48
N ILE A 172 -2.20 -10.01 13.51
CA ILE A 172 -3.19 -9.70 12.46
C ILE A 172 -4.59 -9.55 13.07
N ASP A 173 -5.02 -10.44 13.96
CA ASP A 173 -6.31 -10.33 14.66
C ASP A 173 -6.46 -8.96 15.34
N ILE A 174 -5.43 -8.57 16.11
CA ILE A 174 -5.42 -7.29 16.85
C ILE A 174 -5.43 -6.11 15.88
N LEU A 175 -4.64 -6.17 14.81
CA LEU A 175 -4.56 -5.11 13.82
C LEU A 175 -5.88 -4.92 13.08
N SER A 176 -6.45 -6.00 12.56
CA SER A 176 -7.69 -5.97 11.79
C SER A 176 -8.85 -5.51 12.66
N LYS A 177 -8.90 -5.93 13.92
CA LYS A 177 -9.88 -5.39 14.88
C LYS A 177 -9.69 -3.90 15.09
N HIS A 178 -8.46 -3.45 15.31
CA HIS A 178 -8.17 -2.02 15.51
C HIS A 178 -8.55 -1.16 14.30
N ALA A 179 -8.31 -1.66 13.08
CA ALA A 179 -8.72 -1.00 11.85
C ALA A 179 -10.25 -0.91 11.74
N PHE A 180 -10.95 -1.99 12.06
CA PHE A 180 -12.42 -2.02 12.08
C PHE A 180 -13.01 -1.09 13.14
N ASP A 181 -12.45 -1.05 14.36
CA ASP A 181 -12.92 -0.15 15.42
C ASP A 181 -12.69 1.34 15.05
N ASN A 182 -11.76 1.64 14.14
CA ASN A 182 -11.46 2.98 13.62
C ASN A 182 -11.94 3.20 12.17
N ILE A 183 -12.92 2.42 11.70
CA ILE A 183 -13.38 2.42 10.31
C ILE A 183 -13.84 3.80 9.81
N VAL A 184 -14.34 4.66 10.70
CA VAL A 184 -14.78 6.04 10.40
C VAL A 184 -13.66 6.94 9.85
N ARG A 185 -12.38 6.57 10.04
CA ARG A 185 -11.21 7.30 9.54
C ARG A 185 -10.89 7.02 8.08
N PHE A 186 -11.52 5.99 7.51
CA PHE A 186 -11.40 5.59 6.13
C PHE A 186 -12.59 6.08 5.32
N THR A 187 -12.40 6.18 4.00
CA THR A 187 -13.45 6.55 3.04
C THR A 187 -14.41 5.39 2.80
N SER A 188 -15.62 5.67 2.31
CA SER A 188 -16.72 4.71 2.17
C SER A 188 -16.33 3.37 1.55
N GLN A 189 -15.58 3.36 0.44
CA GLN A 189 -15.17 2.12 -0.22
C GLN A 189 -14.10 1.37 0.57
N GLN A 190 -13.19 2.10 1.19
CA GLN A 190 -12.18 1.54 2.09
C GLN A 190 -12.84 0.93 3.34
N ARG A 191 -13.94 1.51 3.82
CA ARG A 191 -14.76 0.91 4.90
C ARG A 191 -15.27 -0.45 4.46
N ASP A 192 -15.92 -0.54 3.30
CA ASP A 192 -16.43 -1.81 2.78
C ASP A 192 -15.32 -2.87 2.63
N ALA A 193 -14.13 -2.46 2.18
CA ALA A 193 -12.96 -3.33 2.09
C ALA A 193 -12.51 -3.82 3.48
N ILE A 194 -12.44 -2.93 4.48
CA ILE A 194 -12.11 -3.29 5.86
C ILE A 194 -13.15 -4.22 6.47
N GLU A 195 -14.46 -4.00 6.22
CA GLU A 195 -15.53 -4.86 6.73
C GLU A 195 -15.41 -6.28 6.18
N LYS A 196 -15.21 -6.41 4.86
CA LYS A 196 -15.00 -7.71 4.21
C LYS A 196 -13.76 -8.41 4.75
N LEU A 197 -12.66 -7.68 4.88
CA LEU A 197 -11.40 -8.20 5.42
C LEU A 197 -11.56 -8.67 6.87
N TRP A 198 -12.24 -7.87 7.70
CA TRP A 198 -12.49 -8.19 9.10
C TRP A 198 -13.41 -9.40 9.27
N ALA A 199 -14.48 -9.51 8.46
CA ALA A 199 -15.36 -10.68 8.47
C ALA A 199 -14.58 -11.98 8.15
N SER A 200 -13.73 -11.94 7.11
CA SER A 200 -12.87 -13.06 6.74
C SER A 200 -11.91 -13.46 7.86
N ILE A 201 -11.22 -12.49 8.47
CA ILE A 201 -10.26 -12.74 9.55
C ILE A 201 -10.95 -13.24 10.81
N ARG A 202 -12.11 -12.68 11.17
CA ARG A 202 -12.90 -13.13 12.32
C ARG A 202 -13.38 -14.58 12.14
N GLU A 203 -13.76 -14.95 10.93
CA GLU A 203 -14.10 -16.34 10.61
C GLU A 203 -12.89 -17.26 10.79
N GLN A 204 -11.73 -16.89 10.25
CA GLN A 204 -10.49 -17.67 10.41
C GLN A 204 -10.05 -17.78 11.88
N GLN A 205 -10.18 -16.70 12.64
CA GLN A 205 -9.95 -16.69 14.08
C GLN A 205 -10.86 -17.68 14.82
N THR A 206 -12.14 -17.71 14.45
CA THR A 206 -13.13 -18.61 15.04
C THR A 206 -12.83 -20.07 14.69
N ARG A 207 -12.47 -20.36 13.43
CA ARG A 207 -12.05 -21.71 12.98
C ARG A 207 -10.83 -22.21 13.75
N ARG A 208 -9.82 -21.35 13.93
CA ARG A 208 -8.63 -21.67 14.73
C ARG A 208 -8.97 -21.96 16.19
N LYS A 209 -9.84 -21.17 16.82
CA LYS A 209 -10.29 -21.42 18.20
C LYS A 209 -11.06 -22.73 18.35
N GLN A 210 -11.72 -23.20 17.29
CA GLN A 210 -12.43 -24.48 17.27
C GLN A 210 -11.52 -25.68 16.94
N GLY A 211 -10.21 -25.49 16.78
CA GLY A 211 -9.28 -26.57 16.39
C GLY A 211 -9.43 -27.04 14.94
N LYS A 212 -10.15 -26.28 14.11
CA LYS A 212 -10.30 -26.56 12.68
C LYS A 212 -9.15 -25.87 11.94
N SER A 213 -8.37 -26.64 11.20
CA SER A 213 -7.30 -26.13 10.36
C SER A 213 -7.85 -25.20 9.27
N VAL A 214 -6.98 -24.41 8.62
CA VAL A 214 -7.33 -23.52 7.50
C VAL A 214 -8.02 -24.29 6.34
N SER A 215 -7.78 -25.60 6.21
CA SER A 215 -8.46 -26.48 5.24
C SER A 215 -9.83 -27.01 5.69
N GLY A 216 -10.30 -26.68 6.90
CA GLY A 216 -11.55 -27.19 7.45
C GLY A 216 -11.47 -28.61 8.03
N LYS A 217 -10.31 -29.28 7.93
CA LYS A 217 -10.06 -30.55 8.61
C LYS A 217 -9.76 -30.30 10.10
N LEU A 218 -10.23 -31.22 10.94
CA LEU A 218 -9.90 -31.26 12.37
C LEU A 218 -8.41 -31.59 12.47
N ASP A 219 -7.60 -30.67 12.99
CA ASP A 219 -6.18 -30.94 13.22
C ASP A 219 -6.13 -31.89 14.42
N VAL A 220 -5.99 -33.20 14.15
CA VAL A 220 -5.56 -34.14 15.20
C VAL A 220 -4.22 -33.63 15.71
N ASN A 221 -4.21 -33.18 16.97
CA ASN A 221 -3.04 -32.57 17.56
C ASN A 221 -1.89 -33.59 17.47
N GLY A 222 -0.66 -33.17 17.19
CA GLY A 222 0.48 -34.10 17.00
C GLY A 222 0.65 -35.07 18.17
N PHE A 223 0.20 -34.67 19.36
CA PHE A 223 0.08 -35.52 20.54
C PHE A 223 -0.91 -36.69 20.39
N GLU A 224 -2.10 -36.48 19.83
CA GLU A 224 -3.09 -37.54 19.56
C GLU A 224 -2.59 -38.50 18.48
N TRP A 225 -1.87 -37.97 17.48
CA TRP A 225 -1.23 -38.78 16.46
C TRP A 225 -0.11 -39.66 17.03
N LEU A 226 0.72 -39.09 17.92
CA LEU A 226 1.71 -39.87 18.67
C LEU A 226 1.04 -40.90 19.58
N GLN A 227 -0.04 -40.55 20.27
CA GLN A 227 -0.78 -41.47 21.13
C GLN A 227 -1.33 -42.65 20.33
N GLN A 228 -1.91 -42.41 19.15
CA GLN A 228 -2.35 -43.49 18.25
C GLN A 228 -1.18 -44.36 17.76
N LYS A 229 -0.03 -43.74 17.48
CA LYS A 229 1.17 -44.45 17.00
C LYS A 229 1.80 -45.37 18.05
N TYR A 230 1.70 -45.01 19.34
CA TYR A 230 2.34 -45.73 20.45
C TYR A 230 1.34 -46.43 21.38
N ALA A 231 0.05 -46.51 21.04
CA ALA A 231 -0.98 -47.21 21.83
C ALA A 231 -0.97 -48.75 21.66
N THR A 232 0.18 -49.35 21.31
CA THR A 232 0.36 -50.81 21.23
C THR A 232 1.19 -51.28 22.41
#